data_AF-A0A1M2V9G7-F1
#
_entry.id   AF-A0A1M2V9G7-F1
#
_cell.length_a   1.000
_cell.length_b   1.000
_cell.length_c   1.000
_cell.angle_alpha   90.00
_cell.angle_beta   90.00
_cell.angle_gamma   90.00
#
_symmetry.space_group_name_H-M   'P 1'
#
loop_
_entity.id
_entity.type
_entity.pdbx_description
1 polymer ?
#
loop_
_entity_poly.entity_id
_entity_poly.type
_entity_poly.pdbx_seq_one_letter_code
_entity_poly.pdbx_strand_id
1 'polypeptide(L)'
;MSSNRQIAGGHKAAINNPNVSEEAKEHSRQQLGGEYDDETEFTESRGSGGRKEASEGKDETRQNAGFKGVLKNPNAGEEAKEHAKQILEERGAM
;
A
#
# COMPACT_ATOMS: atom_id res chain seq x y z
N MET A 1 1.79 21.57 16.00
CA MET A 1 2.70 20.56 16.56
C MET A 1 3.04 19.59 15.45
N SER A 2 4.32 19.52 15.04
CA SER A 2 4.73 18.59 13.98
C SER A 2 4.39 17.16 14.39
N SER A 3 3.73 16.44 13.48
CA SER A 3 3.23 15.11 13.78
C SER A 3 4.41 14.17 13.96
N ASN A 4 4.57 13.59 15.16
CA ASN A 4 5.67 12.68 15.50
C ASN A 4 5.88 11.56 14.45
N ARG A 5 4.79 11.16 13.78
CA ARG A 5 4.78 10.22 12.63
C ARG A 5 5.58 10.70 11.42
N GLN A 6 5.56 11.99 11.10
CA GLN A 6 6.32 12.56 9.99
C GLN A 6 7.82 12.57 10.29
N ILE A 7 8.18 12.85 11.54
CA ILE A 7 9.58 12.87 12.01
C ILE A 7 10.15 11.45 11.98
N ALA A 8 9.41 10.46 12.51
CA ALA A 8 9.83 9.06 12.47
C ALA A 8 10.01 8.52 11.03
N GLY A 9 9.10 8.88 10.11
CA GLY A 9 9.22 8.51 8.70
C GLY A 9 10.46 9.12 8.03
N GLY A 10 10.82 10.36 8.38
CA GLY A 10 12.02 11.02 7.88
C GLY A 10 13.31 10.33 8.34
N HIS A 11 13.41 9.98 9.62
CA HIS A 11 14.56 9.22 10.14
C HIS A 11 14.64 7.82 9.53
N LYS A 12 13.50 7.14 9.32
CA LYS A 12 13.47 5.84 8.63
C LYS A 12 13.98 5.95 7.18
N ALA A 13 13.60 7.02 6.47
CA ALA A 13 14.09 7.27 5.12
C ALA A 13 15.60 7.57 5.09
N ALA A 14 16.11 8.33 6.06
CA ALA A 14 17.54 8.62 6.18
C ALA A 14 18.38 7.35 6.36
N ILE A 15 17.90 6.38 7.16
CA ILE A 15 18.63 5.13 7.42
C ILE A 15 18.74 4.25 6.17
N ASN A 16 17.69 4.21 5.34
CA ASN A 16 17.67 3.41 4.12
C ASN A 16 18.32 4.09 2.91
N ASN A 17 18.71 5.37 3.01
CA ASN A 17 19.29 6.10 1.90
C ASN A 17 20.80 5.78 1.76
N PRO A 18 21.25 5.18 0.64
CA PRO A 18 22.67 4.86 0.44
C PRO A 18 23.57 6.09 0.33
N ASN A 19 23.00 7.28 0.06
CA ASN A 19 23.73 8.54 -0.02
C ASN A 19 23.90 9.23 1.34
N VAL A 20 23.38 8.66 2.42
CA VAL A 20 23.51 9.19 3.79
C VAL A 20 24.70 8.53 4.47
N SER A 21 25.47 9.31 5.23
CA SER A 21 26.62 8.81 6.00
C SER A 21 26.18 7.90 7.15
N GLU A 22 27.02 6.92 7.50
CA GLU A 22 26.73 5.96 8.57
C GLU A 22 26.48 6.64 9.92
N GLU A 23 27.22 7.70 10.25
CA GLU A 23 27.01 8.50 11.46
C GLU A 23 25.61 9.14 11.51
N ALA A 24 25.12 9.65 10.38
CA ALA A 24 23.78 10.24 10.29
C ALA A 24 22.66 9.17 10.38
N LYS A 25 22.93 7.95 9.89
CA LYS A 25 22.02 6.81 10.05
C LYS A 25 21.95 6.38 11.52
N GLU A 26 23.08 6.30 12.21
CA GLU A 26 23.15 5.94 13.62
C GLU A 26 22.39 6.94 14.50
N HIS A 27 22.61 8.24 14.29
CA HIS A 27 21.84 9.29 14.96
C HIS A 27 20.32 9.15 14.70
N SER A 28 19.94 8.83 13.46
CA SER A 28 18.53 8.60 13.11
C SER A 28 17.95 7.35 13.81
N ARG A 29 18.74 6.29 14.01
CA ARG A 29 18.33 5.09 14.78
C ARG A 29 18.15 5.41 16.25
N GLN A 30 19.04 6.21 16.82
CA GLN A 30 18.96 6.65 18.22
C GLN A 30 17.71 7.51 18.45
N GLN A 31 17.39 8.40 17.50
CA GLN A 31 16.19 9.24 17.56
C GLN A 31 14.88 8.44 17.41
N LEU A 32 14.91 7.31 16.73
CA LEU A 32 13.80 6.35 16.62
C LEU A 32 13.65 5.43 17.84
N GLY A 33 14.54 5.51 18.83
CA GLY A 33 14.39 4.84 20.11
C GLY A 33 14.72 3.34 20.09
N GLY A 34 15.71 2.92 19.31
CA GLY A 34 16.22 1.52 19.34
C GLY A 34 15.29 0.46 18.73
N GLU A 35 14.01 0.78 18.53
CA GLU A 35 13.02 -0.03 17.80
C GLU A 35 13.16 0.16 16.28
N TYR A 36 14.41 0.19 15.81
CA TYR A 36 14.70 0.06 14.38
C TYR A 36 14.68 -1.42 14.05
N ASP A 37 13.48 -1.96 13.91
CA ASP A 37 13.26 -3.29 13.38
C ASP A 37 13.71 -3.29 11.90
N ASP A 38 14.84 -3.95 11.64
CA ASP A 38 15.52 -4.05 10.34
C ASP A 38 14.76 -4.94 9.35
N GLU A 39 13.47 -5.19 9.60
CA GLU A 39 12.60 -5.86 8.64
C GLU A 39 12.29 -4.89 7.49
N THR A 40 13.12 -5.04 6.48
CA THR A 40 13.02 -4.52 5.12
C THR A 40 11.70 -4.88 4.43
N GLU A 41 10.58 -4.36 4.93
CA GLU A 41 9.42 -4.12 4.08
C GLU A 41 9.60 -2.75 3.44
N PHE A 42 10.26 -2.72 2.28
CA PHE A 42 10.10 -1.70 1.25
C PHE A 42 8.66 -1.77 0.71
N THR A 43 7.69 -1.55 1.58
CA THR A 43 6.35 -1.20 1.16
C THR A 43 6.42 0.28 0.85
N GLU A 44 6.54 0.58 -0.44
CA GLU A 44 6.25 1.90 -0.98
C GLU A 44 4.78 2.22 -0.72
N SER A 45 4.42 2.48 0.54
CA SER A 45 3.19 3.13 0.94
C SER A 45 3.31 4.64 0.68
N ARG A 46 3.78 5.00 -0.52
CA ARG A 46 3.40 6.26 -1.16
C ARG A 46 2.15 5.99 -1.98
N GLY A 47 1.11 5.58 -1.28
CA GLY A 47 -0.13 5.15 -1.88
C GLY A 47 -1.20 4.94 -0.82
N SER A 48 -1.70 6.06 -0.29
CA SER A 48 -2.92 6.14 0.51
C SER A 48 -2.88 5.44 1.88
N GLY A 49 -3.01 6.26 2.93
CA GLY A 49 -3.35 5.75 4.26
C GLY A 49 -4.58 4.84 4.21
N GLY A 50 -4.47 3.70 4.87
CA GLY A 50 -5.55 2.73 4.96
C GLY A 50 -5.17 1.66 5.96
N ARG A 51 -5.44 1.95 7.24
CA ARG A 51 -5.57 1.02 8.37
C ARG A 51 -5.58 -0.46 7.93
N LYS A 52 -4.58 -1.24 8.38
CA LYS A 52 -4.60 -2.71 8.43
C LYS A 52 -5.65 -3.23 9.45
N GLU A 53 -6.77 -2.53 9.61
CA GLU A 53 -7.79 -2.86 10.59
C GLU A 53 -9.17 -2.76 9.95
N ALA A 54 -9.82 -3.94 9.89
CA ALA A 54 -11.21 -4.19 9.57
C ALA A 54 -11.68 -3.86 8.14
N SER A 55 -11.80 -4.91 7.32
CA SER A 55 -13.12 -5.36 6.81
C SER A 55 -12.91 -6.30 5.63
N GLU A 56 -13.13 -7.60 5.84
CA GLU A 56 -13.17 -8.63 4.78
C GLU A 56 -14.11 -8.24 3.60
N GLY A 57 -15.09 -7.35 3.80
CA GLY A 57 -15.99 -6.86 2.74
C GLY A 57 -15.52 -5.62 1.95
N LYS A 58 -14.51 -4.86 2.42
CA LYS A 58 -13.99 -3.71 1.64
C LYS A 58 -13.15 -4.16 0.45
N ASP A 59 -12.47 -5.30 0.59
CA ASP A 59 -11.66 -5.87 -0.48
C ASP A 59 -12.56 -6.37 -1.62
N GLU A 60 -13.69 -7.00 -1.30
CA GLU A 60 -14.68 -7.43 -2.29
C GLU A 60 -15.27 -6.24 -3.07
N THR A 61 -15.62 -5.16 -2.37
CA THR A 61 -16.16 -3.95 -3.02
C THR A 61 -15.15 -3.36 -4.02
N ARG A 62 -13.87 -3.31 -3.66
CA ARG A 62 -12.80 -2.83 -4.54
C ARG A 62 -12.53 -3.77 -5.71
N GLN A 63 -12.54 -5.08 -5.47
CA GLN A 63 -12.39 -6.09 -6.52
C GLN A 63 -13.54 -6.00 -7.54
N ASN A 64 -14.78 -5.91 -7.05
CA ASN A 64 -15.96 -5.78 -7.92
C ASN A 64 -15.92 -4.48 -8.74
N ALA A 65 -15.44 -3.37 -8.15
CA ALA A 65 -15.21 -2.14 -8.90
C ALA A 65 -14.16 -2.31 -10.01
N GLY A 66 -13.08 -3.06 -9.75
CA GLY A 66 -12.07 -3.43 -10.74
C GLY A 66 -12.65 -4.23 -11.91
N PHE A 67 -13.42 -5.28 -11.63
CA PHE A 67 -14.09 -6.09 -12.65
C PHE A 67 -15.10 -5.28 -13.47
N LYS A 68 -15.85 -4.37 -12.84
CA LYS A 68 -16.72 -3.42 -13.56
C LYS A 68 -15.93 -2.49 -14.48
N GLY A 69 -14.72 -2.11 -14.08
CA GLY A 69 -13.78 -1.36 -14.91
C GLY A 69 -13.35 -2.15 -16.15
N VAL A 70 -13.05 -3.44 -16.00
CA VAL A 70 -12.70 -4.34 -17.11
C VAL A 70 -13.83 -4.41 -18.14
N LEU A 71 -15.09 -4.56 -17.69
CA LEU A 71 -16.26 -4.59 -18.59
C LEU A 71 -16.41 -3.31 -19.41
N LYS A 72 -16.10 -2.15 -18.83
CA LYS A 72 -16.19 -0.84 -19.51
C LYS A 72 -14.97 -0.50 -20.35
N ASN A 73 -13.88 -1.24 -20.22
CA ASN A 73 -12.64 -0.95 -20.93
C ASN A 73 -12.75 -1.45 -22.38
N PRO A 74 -12.72 -0.56 -23.39
CA PRO A 74 -12.77 -0.97 -24.80
C PRO A 74 -11.54 -1.79 -25.21
N ASN A 75 -10.40 -1.61 -24.51
CA ASN A 75 -9.15 -2.31 -24.78
C ASN A 75 -9.03 -3.65 -24.05
N ALA A 76 -9.99 -4.01 -23.19
CA ALA A 76 -10.01 -5.33 -22.56
C ALA A 76 -10.50 -6.37 -23.57
N GLY A 77 -9.80 -7.52 -23.62
CA GLY A 77 -10.17 -8.66 -24.44
C GLY A 77 -11.52 -9.26 -24.05
N GLU A 78 -12.15 -9.98 -24.97
CA GLU A 78 -13.47 -10.59 -24.77
C GLU A 78 -13.44 -11.60 -23.62
N GLU A 79 -12.44 -12.49 -23.57
CA GLU A 79 -12.27 -13.48 -22.48
C GLU A 79 -12.17 -12.82 -21.10
N ALA A 80 -11.45 -11.69 -21.01
CA ALA A 80 -11.30 -10.95 -19.76
C ALA A 80 -12.62 -10.31 -19.31
N LYS A 81 -13.46 -9.88 -20.27
CA LYS A 81 -14.79 -9.33 -19.98
C LYS A 81 -15.77 -10.42 -19.55
N GLU A 82 -15.76 -11.57 -20.22
CA GLU A 82 -16.60 -12.70 -19.83
C GLU A 82 -16.28 -13.17 -18.41
N HIS A 83 -15.00 -13.36 -18.10
CA HIS A 83 -14.56 -13.73 -16.75
C HIS A 83 -14.93 -12.67 -15.70
N ALA A 84 -14.72 -11.38 -16.00
CA ALA A 84 -15.13 -10.29 -15.11
C ALA A 84 -16.65 -10.27 -14.86
N LYS A 85 -17.45 -10.57 -15.90
CA LYS A 85 -18.91 -10.66 -15.80
C LYS A 85 -19.34 -11.82 -14.90
N GLN A 86 -18.77 -13.00 -15.10
CA GLN A 86 -19.06 -14.20 -14.29
C GLN A 86 -18.79 -13.95 -12.80
N ILE A 87 -17.63 -13.39 -12.46
CA ILE A 87 -17.29 -13.06 -11.07
C ILE A 87 -18.27 -12.06 -10.47
N LEU A 88 -18.72 -11.06 -11.25
CA LEU A 88 -19.72 -10.09 -10.78
C LEU A 88 -21.10 -10.71 -10.60
N GLU A 89 -21.53 -11.64 -11.46
CA GLU A 89 -22.80 -12.38 -11.31
C GLU A 89 -22.77 -13.30 -10.08
N GLU A 90 -21.70 -14.08 -9.91
CA GLU A 90 -21.51 -15.00 -8.77
C GLU A 90 -21.56 -14.25 -7.44
N ARG A 91 -20.99 -13.05 -7.40
CA ARG A 91 -20.95 -12.19 -6.21
C ARG A 91 -22.20 -11.30 -6.05
N GLY A 92 -23.20 -11.43 -6.93
CA GLY A 92 -24.42 -10.60 -6.90
C GLY A 92 -24.15 -9.10 -7.11
N ALA A 93 -23.05 -8.76 -7.77
CA ALA A 93 -22.53 -7.41 -7.92
C ALA A 93 -22.63 -6.88 -9.35
N MET A 94 -23.34 -7.56 -10.26
CA MET A 94 -23.49 -7.14 -11.67
C MET A 94 -24.16 -5.78 -11.82
#